data_AF-A0AAD6HL13-F1
#
_entry.id   AF-A0AAD6HL13-F1
#
_cell.length_a   1.000
_cell.length_b   1.000
_cell.length_c   1.000
_cell.angle_alpha   90.00
_cell.angle_beta   90.00
_cell.angle_gamma   90.00
#
_symmetry.space_group_name_H-M   'P 1'
#
loop_
_entity.id
_entity.type
_entity.pdbx_description
1 polymer ?
#
loop_
_entity_poly.entity_id
_entity_poly.type
_entity_poly.pdbx_seq_one_letter_code
_entity_poly.pdbx_strand_id
1 'polypeptide(L)'
;MGNEESTLMDENQTPVLEAPTVDALVKYIKEQNVKHVVVMVGAGISTSAGIPDFRSPDTGIYANLAFLDLEEPEDVFDIDFFRQNPKPFYALARELYPGRYRPTIAHSFVKLLHDKGMLLKHFTQNIDCLERQAGVPGEKIIEAHGSFATQRCIDCKVEYPDDKMKDFVAKSEVPHCLECNGLVKPDIVFFGEALPREFHLNSQLPASADLCIVMGTSLTVHPFAALPQRCSPGTPRLLINMQRVGGMGGRPDDVLLLGDIDEGVRKFARALGWEEELEAVWEETNPDPKDREAENAPPQTRDERLQDEVDRLTAEVDRTLGLSNAYEQRVRERLGELRANEPGQSSSSSSSEGLAHVFPHLAHKSR
;
A
#
# COMPACT_ATOMS: atom_id res chain seq x y z
N MET A 1 11.68 8.50 -31.92
CA MET A 1 10.85 9.53 -32.57
C MET A 1 9.60 9.65 -31.73
N GLY A 2 9.44 10.80 -31.06
CA GLY A 2 8.46 11.00 -30.00
C GLY A 2 7.05 11.04 -30.55
N ASN A 3 6.16 10.31 -29.89
CA ASN A 3 4.72 10.48 -30.03
C ASN A 3 4.29 11.42 -28.91
N GLU A 4 4.45 12.72 -29.12
CA GLU A 4 3.75 13.71 -28.31
C GLU A 4 2.27 13.63 -28.70
N GLU A 5 1.46 12.91 -27.91
CA GLU A 5 0.01 12.96 -28.03
C GLU A 5 -0.46 14.39 -27.75
N SER A 6 -0.62 15.16 -28.81
CA SER A 6 -1.27 16.47 -28.81
C SER A 6 -2.72 16.27 -28.38
N THR A 7 -2.98 16.46 -27.08
CA THR A 7 -4.34 16.45 -26.54
C THR A 7 -4.97 17.79 -26.87
N LEU A 8 -5.95 17.78 -27.77
CA LEU A 8 -6.75 18.95 -28.13
C LEU A 8 -7.42 19.49 -26.86
N MET A 9 -7.15 20.75 -26.50
CA MET A 9 -7.89 21.45 -25.46
C MET A 9 -9.35 21.58 -25.89
N ASP A 10 -10.30 21.37 -24.98
CA ASP A 10 -11.71 21.58 -25.27
C ASP A 10 -11.99 23.10 -25.40
N GLU A 11 -11.92 23.61 -26.63
CA GLU A 11 -12.06 25.04 -26.97
C GLU A 11 -13.46 25.61 -26.70
N ASN A 12 -14.44 24.76 -26.38
CA ASN A 12 -15.83 25.19 -26.14
C ASN A 12 -16.12 25.62 -24.69
N GLN A 13 -15.12 25.55 -23.79
CA GLN A 13 -15.27 26.02 -22.41
C GLN A 13 -14.62 27.39 -22.19
N THR A 14 -15.39 28.31 -21.60
CA THR A 14 -14.82 29.55 -21.07
C THR A 14 -14.03 29.23 -19.79
N PRO A 15 -12.72 29.51 -19.72
CA PRO A 15 -11.93 29.29 -18.52
C PRO A 15 -12.42 30.17 -17.37
N VAL A 16 -12.38 29.60 -16.16
CA VAL A 16 -12.68 30.31 -14.92
C VAL A 16 -11.41 30.87 -14.28
N LEU A 17 -10.26 30.25 -14.55
CA LEU A 17 -8.95 30.76 -14.16
C LEU A 17 -8.40 31.73 -15.20
N GLU A 18 -7.65 32.74 -14.75
CA GLU A 18 -6.93 33.67 -15.64
C GLU A 18 -5.81 32.98 -16.44
N ALA A 19 -5.23 31.93 -15.87
CA ALA A 19 -4.25 31.04 -16.48
C ALA A 19 -4.23 29.68 -15.73
N PRO A 20 -3.79 28.58 -16.35
CA PRO A 20 -3.64 27.28 -15.69
C PRO A 20 -2.38 27.23 -14.81
N THR A 21 -2.28 28.14 -13.83
CA THR A 21 -1.14 28.27 -12.92
C THR A 21 -1.58 28.14 -11.46
N VAL A 22 -0.63 27.78 -10.60
CA VAL A 22 -0.88 27.74 -9.14
C VAL A 22 -1.34 29.10 -8.61
N ASP A 23 -0.73 30.19 -9.06
CA ASP A 23 -1.07 31.53 -8.58
C ASP A 23 -2.52 31.92 -8.95
N ALA A 24 -2.95 31.61 -10.18
CA ALA A 24 -4.32 31.84 -10.62
C ALA A 24 -5.32 30.96 -9.86
N LEU A 25 -4.96 29.69 -9.59
CA LEU A 25 -5.79 28.79 -8.79
C LEU A 25 -5.91 29.27 -7.33
N VAL A 26 -4.83 29.73 -6.72
CA VAL A 26 -4.86 30.30 -5.36
C VAL A 26 -5.71 31.57 -5.31
N LYS A 27 -5.60 32.43 -6.32
CA LYS A 27 -6.45 33.61 -6.46
C LYS A 27 -7.93 33.21 -6.54
N TYR A 28 -8.26 32.23 -7.39
CA TYR A 28 -9.61 31.66 -7.49
C TYR A 28 -10.12 31.13 -6.14
N ILE A 29 -9.31 30.33 -5.43
CA ILE A 29 -9.67 29.77 -4.11
C ILE A 29 -10.05 30.87 -3.13
N LYS A 30 -9.29 31.96 -3.10
CA LYS A 30 -9.52 33.10 -2.21
C LYS A 30 -10.73 33.93 -2.62
N GLU A 31 -10.86 34.27 -3.90
CA GLU A 31 -11.91 35.16 -4.41
C GLU A 31 -13.29 34.49 -4.46
N GLN A 32 -13.35 33.21 -4.84
CA GLN A 32 -14.59 32.45 -4.89
C GLN A 32 -14.95 31.81 -3.54
N ASN A 33 -14.11 32.00 -2.51
CA ASN A 33 -14.30 31.42 -1.18
C ASN A 33 -14.61 29.91 -1.26
N VAL A 34 -13.72 29.16 -1.91
CA VAL A 34 -13.86 27.70 -2.12
C VAL A 34 -14.08 26.99 -0.78
N LYS A 35 -15.11 26.15 -0.70
CA LYS A 35 -15.45 25.38 0.52
C LYS A 35 -15.68 23.89 0.29
N HIS A 36 -15.83 23.47 -0.97
CA HIS A 36 -16.12 22.08 -1.31
C HIS A 36 -15.00 21.50 -2.17
N VAL A 37 -13.92 21.09 -1.51
CA VAL A 37 -12.78 20.42 -2.16
C VAL A 37 -12.99 18.92 -2.12
N VAL A 38 -12.95 18.28 -3.30
CA VAL A 38 -12.81 16.82 -3.40
C VAL A 38 -11.37 16.47 -3.66
N VAL A 39 -10.86 15.50 -2.90
CA VAL A 39 -9.49 15.01 -3.05
C VAL A 39 -9.53 13.56 -3.52
N MET A 40 -8.70 13.20 -4.49
CA MET A 40 -8.60 11.85 -5.05
C MET A 40 -7.15 11.41 -5.03
N VAL A 41 -6.85 10.31 -4.36
CA VAL A 41 -5.47 9.86 -4.16
C VAL A 41 -5.26 8.39 -4.48
N GLY A 42 -4.01 8.04 -4.76
CA GLY A 42 -3.55 6.67 -4.89
C GLY A 42 -2.16 6.47 -4.28
N ALA A 43 -1.51 5.36 -4.61
CA ALA A 43 -0.34 4.87 -3.89
C ALA A 43 0.84 5.87 -3.88
N GLY A 44 0.94 6.75 -4.87
CA GLY A 44 2.00 7.75 -4.97
C GLY A 44 2.02 8.76 -3.83
N ILE A 45 0.95 8.92 -3.05
CA ILE A 45 0.97 9.78 -1.85
C ILE A 45 1.64 9.10 -0.64
N SER A 46 1.80 7.77 -0.68
CA SER A 46 2.34 6.95 0.41
C SER A 46 3.79 6.50 0.16
N THR A 47 4.36 6.76 -1.02
CA THR A 47 5.71 6.31 -1.38
C THR A 47 6.79 6.94 -0.51
N SER A 48 6.66 8.22 -0.13
CA SER A 48 7.59 8.90 0.78
C SER A 48 7.52 8.40 2.22
N ALA A 49 6.43 7.72 2.61
CA ALA A 49 6.36 7.01 3.89
C ALA A 49 7.17 5.71 3.89
N GLY A 50 7.73 5.29 2.75
CA GLY A 50 8.42 4.02 2.60
C GLY A 50 7.48 2.85 2.28
N ILE A 51 6.20 3.12 2.00
CA ILE A 51 5.28 2.11 1.45
C ILE A 51 5.55 2.02 -0.05
N PRO A 52 6.06 0.88 -0.56
CA PRO A 52 6.20 0.72 -1.99
C PRO A 52 4.83 0.82 -2.67
N ASP A 53 4.76 1.51 -3.80
CA ASP A 53 3.55 1.46 -4.60
C ASP A 53 3.37 0.05 -5.20
N PHE A 54 2.27 -0.20 -5.90
CA PHE A 54 2.05 -1.52 -6.47
C PHE A 54 2.91 -1.77 -7.72
N ARG A 55 3.15 -0.73 -8.53
CA ARG A 55 3.51 -0.89 -9.95
C ARG A 55 4.89 -0.36 -10.33
N SER A 56 5.59 0.34 -9.44
CA SER A 56 6.90 0.90 -9.78
C SER A 56 7.89 -0.22 -10.10
N PRO A 57 8.65 -0.11 -11.21
CA PRO A 57 9.72 -1.04 -11.50
C PRO A 57 10.71 -1.16 -10.32
N ASP A 58 11.17 -2.38 -10.07
CA ASP A 58 12.18 -2.76 -9.05
C ASP A 58 11.83 -2.49 -7.57
N THR A 59 10.85 -1.64 -7.27
CA THR A 59 10.52 -1.20 -5.91
C THR A 59 9.07 -1.45 -5.53
N GLY A 60 8.18 -1.65 -6.51
CA GLY A 60 6.78 -1.91 -6.26
C GLY A 60 6.52 -3.30 -5.68
N ILE A 61 5.41 -3.44 -4.96
CA ILE A 61 4.99 -4.71 -4.33
C ILE A 61 5.05 -5.86 -5.34
N TYR A 62 4.58 -5.64 -6.58
CA TYR A 62 4.55 -6.67 -7.63
C TYR A 62 5.93 -7.16 -8.05
N ALA A 63 6.94 -6.29 -8.11
CA ALA A 63 8.31 -6.72 -8.39
C ALA A 63 8.86 -7.63 -7.30
N ASN A 64 8.49 -7.36 -6.04
CA ASN A 64 8.89 -8.15 -4.88
C ASN A 64 8.14 -9.49 -4.79
N LEU A 65 7.01 -9.67 -5.49
CA LEU A 65 6.25 -10.92 -5.50
C LEU A 65 6.73 -11.93 -6.55
N ALA A 66 7.76 -11.62 -7.34
CA ALA A 66 8.27 -12.50 -8.39
C ALA A 66 8.67 -13.89 -7.88
N PHE A 67 8.98 -14.05 -6.59
CA PHE A 67 9.30 -15.35 -5.98
C PHE A 67 8.08 -16.28 -5.79
N LEU A 68 6.85 -15.75 -5.90
CA LEU A 68 5.61 -16.52 -5.71
C LEU A 68 5.16 -17.27 -6.97
N ASP A 69 5.89 -17.15 -8.09
CA ASP A 69 5.63 -17.83 -9.36
C ASP A 69 4.18 -17.65 -9.85
N LEU A 70 3.67 -16.42 -9.72
CA LEU A 70 2.36 -16.03 -10.23
C LEU A 70 2.46 -15.75 -11.74
N GLU A 71 1.39 -16.03 -12.50
CA GLU A 71 1.34 -15.68 -13.93
C GLU A 71 1.41 -14.16 -14.10
N GLU A 72 0.61 -13.42 -13.32
CA GLU A 72 0.70 -11.98 -13.19
C GLU A 72 0.77 -11.57 -11.70
N PRO A 73 1.61 -10.60 -11.30
CA PRO A 73 1.71 -10.17 -9.91
C PRO A 73 0.40 -9.67 -9.30
N GLU A 74 -0.49 -9.11 -10.12
CA GLU A 74 -1.85 -8.68 -9.76
C GLU A 74 -2.73 -9.82 -9.23
N ASP A 75 -2.45 -11.08 -9.60
CA ASP A 75 -3.27 -12.25 -9.24
C ASP A 75 -3.36 -12.45 -7.73
N VAL A 76 -2.38 -11.97 -6.95
CA VAL A 76 -2.42 -12.02 -5.49
C VAL A 76 -3.64 -11.26 -4.91
N PHE A 77 -4.16 -10.29 -5.66
CA PHE A 77 -5.36 -9.52 -5.34
C PHE A 77 -6.55 -9.88 -6.23
N ASP A 78 -6.54 -11.02 -6.93
CA ASP A 78 -7.69 -11.52 -7.67
C ASP A 78 -8.55 -12.46 -6.80
N ILE A 79 -9.87 -12.26 -6.81
CA ILE A 79 -10.77 -13.01 -5.92
C ILE A 79 -10.88 -14.50 -6.30
N ASP A 80 -10.80 -14.82 -7.58
CA ASP A 80 -10.89 -16.20 -8.06
C ASP A 80 -9.57 -16.93 -7.81
N PHE A 81 -8.44 -16.24 -7.93
CA PHE A 81 -7.14 -16.75 -7.46
C PHE A 81 -7.15 -16.97 -5.95
N PHE A 82 -7.61 -16.00 -5.15
CA PHE A 82 -7.68 -16.12 -3.69
C PHE A 82 -8.52 -17.30 -3.23
N ARG A 83 -9.63 -17.59 -3.93
CA ARG A 83 -10.47 -18.78 -3.67
C ARG A 83 -9.72 -20.10 -3.89
N GLN A 84 -8.82 -20.13 -4.86
CA GLN A 84 -8.03 -21.32 -5.21
C GLN A 84 -6.79 -21.46 -4.32
N ASN A 85 -6.08 -20.36 -4.10
CA ASN A 85 -4.84 -20.31 -3.34
C ASN A 85 -4.71 -19.00 -2.54
N PRO A 86 -5.22 -18.95 -1.29
CA PRO A 86 -5.16 -17.74 -0.45
C PRO A 86 -3.79 -17.51 0.21
N LYS A 87 -2.87 -18.48 0.17
CA LYS A 87 -1.59 -18.41 0.90
C LYS A 87 -0.68 -17.25 0.45
N PRO A 88 -0.52 -16.96 -0.85
CA PRO A 88 0.29 -15.83 -1.32
C PRO A 88 -0.16 -14.49 -0.72
N PHE A 89 -1.47 -14.24 -0.69
CA PHE A 89 -2.01 -13.03 -0.06
C PHE A 89 -1.66 -12.95 1.42
N TYR A 90 -1.82 -14.04 2.18
CA TYR A 90 -1.52 -14.05 3.61
C TYR A 90 -0.03 -13.98 3.95
N ALA A 91 0.84 -14.44 3.05
CA ALA A 91 2.28 -14.22 3.16
C ALA A 91 2.62 -12.72 3.04
N LEU A 92 1.92 -12.00 2.15
CA LEU A 92 2.08 -10.57 1.92
C LEU A 92 1.34 -9.70 2.96
N ALA A 93 0.18 -10.13 3.45
CA ALA A 93 -0.69 -9.35 4.33
C ALA A 93 0.01 -8.89 5.61
N ARG A 94 0.99 -9.67 6.11
CA ARG A 94 1.84 -9.32 7.25
C ARG A 94 2.71 -8.07 7.01
N GLU A 95 3.06 -7.80 5.76
CA GLU A 95 3.85 -6.64 5.38
C GLU A 95 2.98 -5.41 5.15
N LEU A 96 1.76 -5.62 4.66
CA LEU A 96 0.78 -4.57 4.38
C LEU A 96 -0.04 -4.14 5.61
N TYR A 97 0.04 -4.88 6.71
CA TYR A 97 -0.76 -4.61 7.89
C TYR A 97 -0.44 -3.22 8.49
N PRO A 98 -1.45 -2.38 8.80
CA PRO A 98 -1.24 -1.01 9.25
C PRO A 98 -0.40 -0.87 10.53
N GLY A 99 0.26 0.28 10.69
CA GLY A 99 0.93 0.70 11.93
C GLY A 99 2.46 0.80 11.88
N ARG A 100 3.09 0.54 10.73
CA ARG A 100 4.56 0.69 10.56
C ARG A 100 4.99 2.02 9.97
N TYR A 101 4.06 2.71 9.31
CA TYR A 101 4.37 3.86 8.46
C TYR A 101 3.67 5.10 9.00
N ARG A 102 4.39 6.22 8.97
CA ARG A 102 3.84 7.53 9.32
C ARG A 102 3.13 8.14 8.10
N PRO A 103 2.02 8.87 8.29
CA PRO A 103 1.42 9.67 7.23
C PRO A 103 2.40 10.68 6.62
N THR A 104 2.26 10.93 5.32
CA THR A 104 3.10 11.89 4.57
C THR A 104 2.55 13.31 4.66
N ILE A 105 3.28 14.26 4.05
CA ILE A 105 2.82 15.65 3.89
C ILE A 105 1.51 15.70 3.11
N ALA A 106 1.37 14.89 2.05
CA ALA A 106 0.13 14.82 1.28
C ALA A 106 -1.08 14.41 2.15
N HIS A 107 -0.92 13.43 3.05
CA HIS A 107 -1.98 13.03 3.98
C HIS A 107 -2.34 14.17 4.95
N SER A 108 -1.32 14.83 5.49
CA SER A 108 -1.45 15.95 6.42
C SER A 108 -2.13 17.16 5.76
N PHE A 109 -1.90 17.38 4.46
CA PHE A 109 -2.60 18.40 3.70
C PHE A 109 -4.10 18.12 3.57
N VAL A 110 -4.50 16.86 3.40
CA VAL A 110 -5.92 16.48 3.41
C VAL A 110 -6.55 16.75 4.77
N LYS A 111 -5.84 16.43 5.86
CA LYS A 111 -6.26 16.80 7.22
C LYS A 111 -6.40 18.31 7.38
N LEU A 112 -5.44 19.09 6.90
CA LEU A 112 -5.50 20.55 6.96
C LEU A 112 -6.69 21.14 6.18
N LEU A 113 -7.03 20.57 5.01
CA LEU A 113 -8.24 20.93 4.28
C LEU A 113 -9.50 20.66 5.10
N HIS A 114 -9.53 19.56 5.86
CA HIS A 114 -10.63 19.28 6.78
C HIS A 114 -10.72 20.31 7.90
N ASP A 115 -9.60 20.62 8.55
CA ASP A 115 -9.54 21.56 9.68
C ASP A 115 -9.94 22.98 9.28
N LYS A 116 -9.63 23.37 8.04
CA LYS A 116 -10.07 24.64 7.45
C LYS A 116 -11.53 24.63 6.97
N GLY A 117 -12.24 23.51 7.14
CA GLY A 117 -13.65 23.36 6.76
C GLY A 117 -13.88 23.32 5.24
N MET A 118 -12.87 22.92 4.46
CA MET A 118 -12.90 22.92 3.00
C MET A 118 -13.05 21.52 2.39
N LEU A 119 -12.75 20.46 3.14
CA LEU A 119 -12.83 19.09 2.62
C LEU A 119 -14.30 18.63 2.49
N LEU A 120 -14.79 18.51 1.26
CA LEU A 120 -16.07 17.88 0.96
C LEU A 120 -15.97 16.36 1.15
N LYS A 121 -15.06 15.72 0.42
CA LYS A 121 -14.82 14.28 0.48
C LYS A 121 -13.42 13.93 -0.02
N HIS A 122 -12.81 12.92 0.59
CA HIS A 122 -11.53 12.36 0.23
C HIS A 122 -11.74 10.92 -0.30
N PHE A 123 -11.42 10.69 -1.57
CA PHE A 123 -11.47 9.38 -2.20
C PHE A 123 -10.04 8.83 -2.27
N THR A 124 -9.83 7.65 -1.69
CA THR A 124 -8.52 6.99 -1.73
C THR A 124 -8.61 5.62 -2.39
N GLN A 125 -7.61 5.30 -3.21
CA GLN A 125 -7.36 3.96 -3.72
C GLN A 125 -6.49 3.13 -2.78
N ASN A 126 -5.92 3.76 -1.74
CA ASN A 126 -4.98 3.12 -0.83
C ASN A 126 -5.74 2.31 0.22
N ILE A 127 -5.03 1.34 0.77
CA ILE A 127 -5.52 0.42 1.81
C ILE A 127 -4.70 0.53 3.11
N ASP A 128 -3.69 1.40 3.13
CA ASP A 128 -2.68 1.56 4.19
C ASP A 128 -3.22 2.25 5.47
N CYS A 129 -4.40 2.86 5.37
CA CYS A 129 -5.09 3.58 6.44
C CYS A 129 -4.35 4.85 6.93
N LEU A 130 -3.38 5.37 6.18
CA LEU A 130 -2.60 6.56 6.57
C LEU A 130 -3.46 7.83 6.64
N GLU A 131 -4.55 7.90 5.88
CA GLU A 131 -5.50 9.01 5.94
C GLU A 131 -6.16 9.11 7.33
N ARG A 132 -6.52 7.96 7.91
CA ARG A 132 -7.09 7.89 9.27
C ARG A 132 -6.05 8.22 10.32
N GLN A 133 -4.82 7.74 10.13
CA GLN A 133 -3.70 8.05 11.03
C GLN A 133 -3.33 9.53 11.00
N ALA A 134 -3.46 10.20 9.85
CA ALA A 134 -3.35 11.66 9.75
C ALA A 134 -4.52 12.42 10.42
N GLY A 135 -5.52 11.70 10.95
CA GLY A 135 -6.65 12.28 11.67
C GLY A 135 -7.79 12.76 10.76
N VAL A 136 -7.83 12.36 9.48
CA VAL A 136 -8.98 12.65 8.62
C VAL A 136 -10.19 11.85 9.13
N PRO A 137 -11.34 12.49 9.42
CA PRO A 137 -12.50 11.78 9.94
C PRO A 137 -13.04 10.74 8.97
N GLY A 138 -13.45 9.58 9.49
CA GLY A 138 -13.88 8.43 8.67
C GLY A 138 -15.04 8.76 7.72
N GLU A 139 -15.97 9.63 8.10
CA GLU A 139 -17.09 10.05 7.27
C GLU A 139 -16.68 10.93 6.07
N LYS A 140 -15.46 11.50 6.12
CA LYS A 140 -14.86 12.24 5.00
C LYS A 140 -14.10 11.34 4.05
N ILE A 141 -13.76 10.11 4.44
CA ILE A 141 -12.96 9.17 3.64
C ILE A 141 -13.89 8.23 2.89
N ILE A 142 -13.60 8.02 1.61
CA ILE A 142 -14.14 6.95 0.78
C ILE A 142 -12.97 6.06 0.36
N GLU A 143 -12.82 4.95 1.06
CA GLU A 143 -11.86 3.88 0.77
C GLU A 143 -12.37 3.09 -0.44
N ALA A 144 -12.02 3.53 -1.65
CA ALA A 144 -12.57 2.97 -2.88
C ALA A 144 -12.17 1.50 -3.08
N HIS A 145 -10.99 1.11 -2.59
CA HIS A 145 -10.51 -0.26 -2.59
C HIS A 145 -10.59 -0.91 -1.21
N GLY A 146 -11.41 -0.35 -0.31
CA GLY A 146 -11.55 -0.86 1.05
C GLY A 146 -10.29 -0.63 1.89
N SER A 147 -10.15 -1.37 3.00
CA SER A 147 -9.05 -1.21 3.94
C SER A 147 -8.83 -2.44 4.82
N PHE A 148 -7.71 -2.46 5.54
CA PHE A 148 -7.43 -3.46 6.58
C PHE A 148 -8.19 -3.20 7.90
N ALA A 149 -9.09 -2.22 7.96
CA ALA A 149 -9.76 -1.83 9.19
C ALA A 149 -10.77 -2.87 9.70
N THR A 150 -11.37 -3.64 8.78
CA THR A 150 -12.32 -4.71 9.11
C THR A 150 -12.09 -5.93 8.20
N GLN A 151 -12.71 -7.06 8.53
CA GLN A 151 -12.57 -8.32 7.79
C GLN A 151 -13.88 -9.09 7.78
N ARG A 152 -14.15 -9.80 6.67
CA ARG A 152 -15.38 -10.58 6.47
C ARG A 152 -15.12 -11.89 5.75
N CYS A 153 -16.00 -12.86 5.98
CA CYS A 153 -16.05 -14.07 5.16
C CYS A 153 -16.41 -13.73 3.72
N ILE A 154 -15.71 -14.31 2.74
CA ILE A 154 -15.98 -14.03 1.33
C ILE A 154 -17.31 -14.62 0.85
N ASP A 155 -17.85 -15.63 1.54
CA ASP A 155 -19.07 -16.34 1.16
C ASP A 155 -20.30 -15.79 1.90
N CYS A 156 -20.32 -15.87 3.24
CA CYS A 156 -21.48 -15.45 4.03
C CYS A 156 -21.46 -13.96 4.44
N LYS A 157 -20.37 -13.23 4.16
CA LYS A 157 -20.17 -11.80 4.47
C LYS A 157 -20.27 -11.44 5.96
N VAL A 158 -20.29 -12.42 6.87
CA VAL A 158 -20.22 -12.20 8.31
C VAL A 158 -18.86 -11.63 8.69
N GLU A 159 -18.86 -10.64 9.58
CA GLU A 159 -17.66 -10.03 10.14
C GLU A 159 -16.83 -11.03 10.94
N TYR A 160 -15.51 -10.91 10.80
CA TYR A 160 -14.56 -11.75 11.49
C TYR A 160 -13.86 -10.95 12.61
N PRO A 161 -13.68 -11.53 13.81
CA PRO A 161 -13.03 -10.83 14.92
C PRO A 161 -11.60 -10.37 14.60
N ASP A 162 -11.27 -9.14 14.94
CA ASP A 162 -9.99 -8.48 14.65
C ASP A 162 -8.80 -9.11 15.38
N ASP A 163 -8.99 -9.46 16.65
CA ASP A 163 -8.02 -10.18 17.47
C ASP A 163 -7.59 -11.50 16.81
N LYS A 164 -8.56 -12.26 16.30
CA LYS A 164 -8.28 -13.51 15.58
C LYS A 164 -7.59 -13.25 14.25
N MET A 165 -8.04 -12.27 13.48
CA MET A 165 -7.42 -11.95 12.19
C MET A 165 -5.94 -11.59 12.37
N LYS A 166 -5.61 -10.77 13.38
CA LYS A 166 -4.23 -10.41 13.72
C LYS A 166 -3.37 -11.63 14.01
N ASP A 167 -3.89 -12.60 14.77
CA ASP A 167 -3.17 -13.84 15.07
C ASP A 167 -2.86 -14.66 13.81
N PHE A 168 -3.83 -14.77 12.88
CA PHE A 168 -3.64 -15.48 11.61
C PHE A 168 -2.64 -14.75 10.70
N VAL A 169 -2.76 -13.44 10.55
CA VAL A 169 -1.82 -12.63 9.75
C VAL A 169 -0.41 -12.68 10.33
N ALA A 170 -0.25 -12.62 11.65
CA ALA A 170 1.06 -12.71 12.30
C ALA A 170 1.77 -14.05 12.06
N LYS A 171 0.99 -15.14 11.88
CA LYS A 171 1.49 -16.49 11.58
C LYS A 171 1.54 -16.80 10.08
N SER A 172 1.13 -15.87 9.22
CA SER A 172 0.95 -16.11 7.78
C SER A 172 0.02 -17.30 7.49
N GLU A 173 -0.99 -17.50 8.32
CA GLU A 173 -1.98 -18.58 8.22
C GLU A 173 -3.31 -18.07 7.61
N VAL A 174 -4.08 -18.98 7.03
CA VAL A 174 -5.33 -18.66 6.34
C VAL A 174 -6.52 -18.78 7.31
N PRO A 175 -7.22 -17.68 7.65
CA PRO A 175 -8.38 -17.70 8.52
C PRO A 175 -9.61 -18.27 7.80
N HIS A 176 -10.40 -19.04 8.54
CA HIS A 176 -11.66 -19.60 8.09
C HIS A 176 -12.81 -19.07 8.94
N CYS A 177 -13.96 -18.86 8.30
CA CYS A 177 -15.16 -18.30 8.91
C CYS A 177 -15.68 -19.21 10.01
N LEU A 178 -16.06 -18.61 11.14
CA LEU A 178 -16.59 -19.33 12.30
C LEU A 178 -17.99 -19.91 12.06
N GLU A 179 -18.73 -19.38 11.08
CA GLU A 179 -20.12 -19.78 10.79
C GLU A 179 -20.22 -20.81 9.65
N CYS A 180 -19.53 -20.57 8.53
CA CYS A 180 -19.67 -21.39 7.32
C CYS A 180 -18.37 -22.05 6.86
N ASN A 181 -17.27 -21.90 7.60
CA ASN A 181 -15.94 -22.40 7.26
C ASN A 181 -15.38 -21.92 5.91
N GLY A 182 -15.98 -20.88 5.31
CA GLY A 182 -15.46 -20.22 4.10
C GLY A 182 -14.21 -19.38 4.39
N LEU A 183 -13.49 -18.98 3.35
CA LEU A 183 -12.31 -18.12 3.52
C LEU A 183 -12.72 -16.74 4.06
N VAL A 184 -11.84 -16.16 4.87
CA VAL A 184 -11.99 -14.79 5.37
C VAL A 184 -10.89 -13.94 4.75
N LYS A 185 -11.15 -12.66 4.49
CA LYS A 185 -10.13 -11.68 4.14
C LYS A 185 -10.44 -10.31 4.77
N PRO A 186 -9.44 -9.43 4.93
CA PRO A 186 -9.69 -8.02 5.18
C PRO A 186 -10.62 -7.43 4.11
N ASP A 187 -11.37 -6.39 4.46
CA ASP A 187 -12.32 -5.72 3.56
C ASP A 187 -11.61 -4.83 2.53
N ILE A 188 -10.58 -5.37 1.90
CA ILE A 188 -9.91 -4.84 0.71
C ILE A 188 -10.62 -5.39 -0.52
N VAL A 189 -10.85 -4.54 -1.50
CA VAL A 189 -11.48 -4.93 -2.77
C VAL A 189 -10.45 -5.64 -3.64
N PHE A 190 -10.72 -6.89 -3.98
CA PHE A 190 -9.92 -7.65 -4.93
C PHE A 190 -10.41 -7.41 -6.35
N PHE A 191 -9.56 -7.67 -7.36
CA PHE A 191 -10.01 -7.78 -8.74
C PHE A 191 -11.12 -8.84 -8.84
N GLY A 192 -12.15 -8.53 -9.63
CA GLY A 192 -13.39 -9.32 -9.70
C GLY A 192 -14.44 -8.96 -8.64
N GLU A 193 -14.12 -8.18 -7.61
CA GLU A 193 -15.10 -7.71 -6.62
C GLU A 193 -15.71 -6.35 -6.97
N ALA A 194 -16.93 -6.12 -6.49
CA ALA A 194 -17.55 -4.80 -6.55
C ALA A 194 -16.91 -3.85 -5.53
N LEU A 195 -16.76 -2.58 -5.91
CA LEU A 195 -16.33 -1.54 -4.97
C LEU A 195 -17.36 -1.36 -3.84
N PRO A 196 -16.97 -0.78 -2.69
CA PRO A 196 -17.86 -0.62 -1.56
C PRO A 196 -19.06 0.24 -1.92
N ARG A 197 -20.21 -0.06 -1.30
CA ARG A 197 -21.45 0.72 -1.48
C ARG A 197 -21.24 2.22 -1.31
N GLU A 198 -20.41 2.61 -0.33
CA GLU A 198 -20.09 4.01 -0.06
C GLU A 198 -19.42 4.70 -1.25
N PHE A 199 -18.58 4.00 -2.02
CA PHE A 199 -18.03 4.56 -3.26
C PHE A 199 -19.15 4.95 -4.23
N HIS A 200 -20.09 4.05 -4.48
CA HIS A 200 -21.18 4.28 -5.43
C HIS A 200 -22.10 5.43 -5.01
N LEU A 201 -22.47 5.48 -3.72
CA LEU A 201 -23.31 6.55 -3.16
C LEU A 201 -22.66 7.94 -3.27
N ASN A 202 -21.34 8.01 -3.12
CA ASN A 202 -20.61 9.28 -3.12
C ASN A 202 -20.00 9.61 -4.49
N SER A 203 -20.12 8.70 -5.47
CA SER A 203 -19.46 8.77 -6.78
C SER A 203 -19.82 10.01 -7.61
N GLN A 204 -20.94 10.68 -7.32
CA GLN A 204 -21.43 11.89 -7.99
C GLN A 204 -21.10 13.18 -7.24
N LEU A 205 -20.60 13.12 -6.00
CA LEU A 205 -20.19 14.31 -5.23
C LEU A 205 -19.18 15.22 -5.95
N PRO A 206 -18.26 14.70 -6.81
CA PRO A 206 -17.38 15.59 -7.57
C PRO A 206 -18.11 16.63 -8.42
N ALA A 207 -19.36 16.37 -8.84
CA ALA A 207 -20.16 17.33 -9.62
C ALA A 207 -20.49 18.61 -8.84
N SER A 208 -20.57 18.53 -7.51
CA SER A 208 -20.82 19.67 -6.62
C SER A 208 -19.55 20.28 -6.01
N ALA A 209 -18.36 19.88 -6.49
CA ALA A 209 -17.11 20.38 -5.96
C ALA A 209 -16.75 21.75 -6.58
N ASP A 210 -16.20 22.62 -5.74
CA ASP A 210 -15.63 23.90 -6.15
C ASP A 210 -14.18 23.71 -6.66
N LEU A 211 -13.51 22.66 -6.21
CA LEU A 211 -12.15 22.29 -6.59
C LEU A 211 -11.95 20.78 -6.49
N CYS A 212 -11.29 20.21 -7.49
CA CYS A 212 -10.82 18.82 -7.46
C CYS A 212 -9.29 18.78 -7.35
N ILE A 213 -8.77 18.03 -6.39
CA ILE A 213 -7.33 17.80 -6.24
C ILE A 213 -7.06 16.31 -6.43
N VAL A 214 -6.21 15.97 -7.39
CA VAL A 214 -5.79 14.61 -7.69
C VAL A 214 -4.31 14.47 -7.36
N MET A 215 -3.93 13.49 -6.54
CA MET A 215 -2.54 13.31 -6.12
C MET A 215 -2.09 11.86 -6.19
N GLY A 216 -0.86 11.62 -6.66
CA GLY A 216 -0.19 10.32 -6.51
C GLY A 216 -0.95 9.11 -7.10
N THR A 217 -1.66 9.27 -8.22
CA THR A 217 -2.41 8.16 -8.86
C THR A 217 -2.14 8.11 -10.35
N SER A 218 -2.15 6.90 -10.93
CA SER A 218 -2.06 6.68 -12.38
C SER A 218 -3.38 6.93 -13.11
N LEU A 219 -4.50 6.98 -12.39
CA LEU A 219 -5.86 7.01 -12.95
C LEU A 219 -6.11 5.91 -14.02
N THR A 220 -5.58 4.71 -13.82
CA THR A 220 -5.77 3.58 -14.76
C THR A 220 -6.85 2.58 -14.32
N VAL A 221 -7.20 2.56 -13.03
CA VAL A 221 -8.15 1.59 -12.47
C VAL A 221 -9.56 2.19 -12.42
N HIS A 222 -10.48 1.59 -13.16
CA HIS A 222 -11.90 1.95 -13.14
C HIS A 222 -12.64 1.23 -12.00
N PRO A 223 -13.71 1.84 -11.44
CA PRO A 223 -14.34 3.10 -11.85
C PRO A 223 -13.70 4.37 -11.25
N PHE A 224 -12.66 4.26 -10.41
CA PHE A 224 -12.02 5.40 -9.74
C PHE A 224 -11.45 6.42 -10.73
N ALA A 225 -10.79 5.96 -11.79
CA ALA A 225 -10.21 6.77 -12.87
C ALA A 225 -11.21 7.75 -13.53
N ALA A 226 -12.51 7.47 -13.46
CA ALA A 226 -13.55 8.32 -14.03
C ALA A 226 -13.99 9.48 -13.10
N LEU A 227 -13.63 9.45 -11.80
CA LEU A 227 -14.07 10.46 -10.83
C LEU A 227 -13.68 11.90 -11.21
N PRO A 228 -12.44 12.20 -11.68
CA PRO A 228 -12.08 13.56 -12.07
C PRO A 228 -12.93 14.13 -13.22
N GLN A 229 -13.53 13.26 -14.04
CA GLN A 229 -14.40 13.69 -15.14
C GLN A 229 -15.83 13.99 -14.71
N ARG A 230 -16.23 13.55 -13.51
CA ARG A 230 -17.53 13.90 -12.93
C ARG A 230 -17.57 15.30 -12.32
N CYS A 231 -16.42 15.97 -12.23
CA CYS A 231 -16.37 17.38 -11.87
C CYS A 231 -17.06 18.20 -12.95
N SER A 232 -17.88 19.17 -12.53
CA SER A 232 -18.54 20.10 -13.44
C SER A 232 -17.51 20.75 -14.37
N PRO A 233 -17.87 21.09 -15.62
CA PRO A 233 -16.90 21.62 -16.59
C PRO A 233 -16.08 22.78 -16.03
N GLY A 234 -16.72 23.76 -15.38
CA GLY A 234 -16.06 24.94 -14.82
C GLY A 234 -15.40 24.75 -13.44
N THR A 235 -15.35 23.52 -12.92
CA THR A 235 -14.62 23.21 -11.66
C THR A 235 -13.13 23.06 -11.99
N PRO A 236 -12.23 23.92 -11.46
CA PRO A 236 -10.80 23.74 -11.65
C PRO A 236 -10.31 22.41 -11.07
N ARG A 237 -9.29 21.82 -11.70
CA ARG A 237 -8.71 20.56 -11.25
C ARG A 237 -7.19 20.69 -11.11
N LEU A 238 -6.66 20.35 -9.96
CA LEU A 238 -5.23 20.33 -9.68
C LEU A 238 -4.72 18.89 -9.72
N LEU A 239 -3.67 18.63 -10.50
CA LEU A 239 -2.91 17.39 -10.43
C LEU A 239 -1.58 17.65 -9.72
N ILE A 240 -1.27 16.88 -8.67
CA ILE A 240 0.06 16.81 -8.06
C ILE A 240 0.58 15.38 -8.21
N ASN A 241 1.47 15.15 -9.17
CA ASN A 241 1.88 13.79 -9.50
C ASN A 241 3.23 13.76 -10.23
N MET A 242 3.94 12.63 -10.19
CA MET A 242 5.21 12.49 -10.94
C MET A 242 5.03 12.70 -12.44
N GLN A 243 3.88 12.30 -12.98
CA GLN A 243 3.58 12.34 -14.41
C GLN A 243 2.16 12.81 -14.66
N ARG A 244 1.92 13.34 -15.86
CA ARG A 244 0.56 13.62 -16.33
C ARG A 244 -0.19 12.30 -16.52
N VAL A 245 -1.44 12.25 -16.05
CA VAL A 245 -2.24 11.02 -16.00
C VAL A 245 -3.71 11.26 -16.38
N GLY A 246 -4.35 10.22 -16.92
CA GLY A 246 -5.74 10.26 -17.34
C GLY A 246 -6.03 11.42 -18.29
N GLY A 247 -7.18 12.08 -18.10
CA GLY A 247 -7.56 13.29 -18.85
C GLY A 247 -7.20 14.61 -18.16
N MET A 248 -6.24 14.61 -17.24
CA MET A 248 -5.78 15.83 -16.55
C MET A 248 -4.91 16.68 -17.48
N GLY A 249 -5.04 18.00 -17.44
CA GLY A 249 -4.41 18.94 -18.38
C GLY A 249 -5.16 19.07 -19.71
N GLY A 250 -6.34 18.45 -19.83
CA GLY A 250 -7.18 18.52 -21.03
C GLY A 250 -8.22 19.64 -20.97
N ARG A 251 -8.55 20.13 -19.77
CA ARG A 251 -9.44 21.29 -19.57
C ARG A 251 -8.60 22.56 -19.43
N PRO A 252 -9.14 23.73 -19.82
CA PRO A 252 -8.39 24.99 -19.73
C PRO A 252 -8.07 25.40 -18.28
N ASP A 253 -8.88 24.95 -17.31
CA ASP A 253 -8.71 25.22 -15.87
C ASP A 253 -7.95 24.11 -15.12
N ASP A 254 -7.33 23.17 -15.83
CA ASP A 254 -6.49 22.15 -15.22
C ASP A 254 -5.10 22.73 -14.88
N VAL A 255 -4.69 22.62 -13.63
CA VAL A 255 -3.36 23.01 -13.16
C VAL A 255 -2.55 21.76 -12.86
N LEU A 256 -1.33 21.67 -13.38
CA LEU A 256 -0.45 20.52 -13.19
C LEU A 256 0.80 20.92 -12.40
N LEU A 257 1.03 20.24 -11.28
CA LEU A 257 2.28 20.24 -10.53
C LEU A 257 2.93 18.87 -10.72
N LEU A 258 3.86 18.81 -11.66
CA LEU A 258 4.57 17.57 -11.98
C LEU A 258 5.89 17.49 -11.22
N GLY A 259 6.13 16.35 -10.57
CA GLY A 259 7.30 16.11 -9.74
C GLY A 259 6.95 15.33 -8.48
N ASP A 260 7.84 15.42 -7.48
CA ASP A 260 7.61 14.82 -6.16
C ASP A 260 6.29 15.34 -5.55
N ILE A 261 5.53 14.41 -4.96
CA ILE A 261 4.18 14.70 -4.48
C ILE A 261 4.25 15.63 -3.27
N ASP A 262 5.12 15.35 -2.30
CA ASP A 262 5.21 16.12 -1.06
C ASP A 262 5.81 17.52 -1.32
N GLU A 263 6.80 17.65 -2.21
CA GLU A 263 7.28 18.94 -2.68
C GLU A 263 6.19 19.75 -3.40
N GLY A 264 5.41 19.10 -4.27
CA GLY A 264 4.28 19.71 -4.95
C GLY A 264 3.20 20.21 -3.99
N VAL A 265 2.88 19.42 -2.96
CA VAL A 265 1.95 19.81 -1.89
C VAL A 265 2.50 20.98 -1.08
N ARG A 266 3.77 20.96 -0.67
CA ARG A 266 4.41 22.10 0.02
C ARG A 266 4.38 23.37 -0.83
N LYS A 267 4.69 23.28 -2.12
CA LYS A 267 4.63 24.41 -3.06
C LYS A 267 3.21 24.99 -3.12
N PHE A 268 2.19 24.14 -3.19
CA PHE A 268 0.80 24.58 -3.21
C PHE A 268 0.39 25.22 -1.88
N ALA A 269 0.75 24.60 -0.74
CA ALA A 269 0.51 25.13 0.59
C ALA A 269 1.20 26.49 0.81
N ARG A 270 2.45 26.65 0.35
CA ARG A 270 3.18 27.92 0.38
C ARG A 270 2.44 29.01 -0.40
N ALA A 271 1.95 28.71 -1.59
CA ALA A 271 1.18 29.66 -2.39
C ALA A 271 -0.14 30.06 -1.70
N LEU A 272 -0.78 29.14 -0.98
CA LEU A 272 -1.94 29.42 -0.14
C LEU A 272 -1.60 30.21 1.13
N GLY A 273 -0.34 30.18 1.58
CA GLY A 273 0.13 30.75 2.85
C GLY A 273 -0.06 29.81 4.04
N TRP A 274 -0.09 28.50 3.81
CA TRP A 274 -0.39 27.45 4.80
C TRP A 274 0.80 26.52 5.09
N GLU A 275 2.01 26.85 4.61
CA GLU A 275 3.19 25.98 4.75
C GLU A 275 3.51 25.66 6.22
N GLU A 276 3.54 26.67 7.09
CA GLU A 276 3.82 26.46 8.53
C GLU A 276 2.72 25.63 9.22
N GLU A 277 1.44 25.87 8.87
CA GLU A 277 0.32 25.09 9.41
C GLU A 277 0.38 23.62 8.94
N LEU A 278 0.78 23.40 7.68
CA LEU A 278 0.93 22.06 7.11
C LEU A 278 2.04 21.29 7.80
N GLU A 279 3.20 21.91 8.00
CA GLU A 279 4.31 21.27 8.71
C GLU A 279 3.94 20.97 10.17
N ALA A 280 3.18 21.85 10.83
CA ALA A 280 2.68 21.60 12.19
C ALA A 280 1.72 20.39 12.24
N VAL A 281 0.74 20.32 11.33
CA VAL A 281 -0.19 19.18 11.25
C VAL A 281 0.56 17.88 10.92
N TRP A 282 1.55 17.94 10.04
CA TRP A 282 2.38 16.77 9.76
C TRP A 282 3.17 16.35 10.99
N GLU A 283 3.81 17.27 11.71
CA GLU A 283 4.59 16.99 12.92
C GLU A 283 3.75 16.35 14.03
N GLU A 284 2.46 16.69 14.15
CA GLU A 284 1.53 16.04 15.09
C GLU A 284 1.36 14.53 14.83
N THR A 285 1.62 14.07 13.61
CA THR A 285 1.58 12.64 13.27
C THR A 285 2.81 11.86 13.75
N ASN A 286 3.84 12.52 14.31
CA ASN A 286 5.04 11.89 14.89
C ASN A 286 5.10 12.06 16.43
N PRO A 287 4.55 11.10 17.19
CA PRO A 287 4.48 11.20 18.64
C PRO A 287 5.79 10.84 19.38
N ASP A 288 6.78 10.19 18.76
CA ASP A 288 8.02 9.75 19.44
C ASP A 288 9.26 10.55 18.99
N PRO A 289 9.98 11.23 19.91
CA PRO A 289 11.21 11.95 19.61
C PRO A 289 12.32 11.12 18.94
N LYS A 290 12.37 9.79 19.15
CA LYS A 290 13.39 8.93 18.53
C LYS A 290 13.13 8.67 17.05
N ASP A 291 11.87 8.60 16.65
CA ASP A 291 11.48 8.41 15.25
C ASP A 291 11.79 9.65 14.41
N ARG A 292 11.81 10.85 15.05
CA ARG A 292 12.22 12.12 14.43
C ARG A 292 13.69 12.17 14.01
N GLU A 293 14.58 11.53 14.77
CA GLU A 293 16.02 11.46 14.44
C GLU A 293 16.28 10.47 13.29
N ALA A 294 15.49 9.39 13.21
CA ALA A 294 15.57 8.40 12.14
C ALA A 294 15.02 8.93 10.80
N GLU A 295 13.94 9.73 10.81
CA GLU A 295 13.37 10.32 9.58
C GLU A 295 14.23 11.42 8.97
N ASN A 296 14.94 12.20 9.79
CA ASN A 296 15.87 13.23 9.30
C ASN A 296 17.23 12.65 8.86
N ALA A 297 17.43 11.34 9.02
CA ALA A 297 18.59 10.66 8.49
C ALA A 297 18.51 10.61 6.95
N PRO A 298 19.66 10.63 6.24
CA PRO A 298 19.68 10.43 4.80
C PRO A 298 18.93 9.15 4.42
N PRO A 299 18.18 9.14 3.29
CA PRO A 299 17.53 7.93 2.83
C PRO A 299 18.56 6.82 2.65
N GLN A 300 18.25 5.65 3.18
CA GLN A 300 19.14 4.49 3.12
C GLN A 300 19.51 4.18 1.67
N THR A 301 20.80 3.95 1.44
CA THR A 301 21.30 3.48 0.16
C THR A 301 20.73 2.10 -0.16
N ARG A 302 20.73 1.73 -1.44
CA ARG A 302 20.25 0.41 -1.89
C ARG A 302 20.96 -0.73 -1.15
N ASP A 303 22.26 -0.58 -0.89
CA ASP A 303 23.06 -1.59 -0.20
C ASP A 303 22.70 -1.69 1.29
N GLU A 304 22.41 -0.57 1.95
CA GLU A 304 21.93 -0.55 3.34
C GLU A 304 20.54 -1.19 3.46
N ARG A 305 19.63 -0.90 2.53
CA ARG A 305 18.30 -1.54 2.49
C ARG A 305 18.38 -3.05 2.29
N LEU A 306 19.25 -3.49 1.38
CA LEU A 306 19.51 -4.91 1.16
C LEU A 306 20.11 -5.57 2.40
N GLN A 307 21.01 -4.87 3.10
CA GLN A 307 21.63 -5.38 4.32
C GLN A 307 20.62 -5.51 5.45
N ASP A 308 19.77 -4.51 5.68
CA ASP A 308 18.69 -4.56 6.67
C ASP A 308 17.70 -5.70 6.37
N GLU A 309 17.41 -5.93 5.09
CA GLU A 309 16.54 -7.01 4.65
C GLU A 309 17.20 -8.39 4.85
N VAL A 310 18.49 -8.52 4.55
CA VAL A 310 19.28 -9.72 4.86
C VAL A 310 19.31 -9.98 6.37
N ASP A 311 19.53 -8.96 7.19
CA ASP A 311 19.59 -9.08 8.64
C ASP A 311 18.21 -9.46 9.21
N ARG A 312 17.14 -8.89 8.67
CA ARG A 312 15.75 -9.24 9.04
C ARG A 312 15.39 -10.67 8.65
N LEU A 313 15.71 -11.08 7.42
CA LEU A 313 15.50 -12.45 6.94
C LEU A 313 16.32 -13.43 7.78
N THR A 314 17.56 -13.08 8.14
CA THR A 314 18.41 -13.87 9.02
C THR A 314 17.76 -14.03 10.41
N ALA A 315 17.25 -12.95 10.99
CA ALA A 315 16.54 -13.00 12.28
C ALA A 315 15.21 -13.80 12.21
N GLU A 316 14.54 -13.81 11.06
CA GLU A 316 13.33 -14.61 10.83
C GLU A 316 13.65 -16.10 10.65
N VAL A 317 14.72 -16.42 9.91
CA VAL A 317 15.28 -17.75 9.79
C VAL A 317 15.74 -18.25 11.16
N ASP A 318 16.43 -17.44 11.96
CA ASP A 318 16.87 -17.79 13.31
C ASP A 318 15.70 -18.02 14.28
N ARG A 319 14.60 -17.26 14.16
CA ARG A 319 13.38 -17.53 14.91
C ARG A 319 12.71 -18.85 14.51
N THR A 320 12.73 -19.15 13.21
CA THR A 320 12.17 -20.39 12.64
C THR A 320 13.05 -21.60 12.99
N LEU A 321 14.37 -21.44 12.98
CA LEU A 321 15.35 -22.44 13.41
C LEU A 321 15.47 -22.52 14.94
N GLY A 322 15.06 -21.49 15.67
CA GLY A 322 14.89 -21.52 17.13
C GLY A 322 13.83 -22.52 17.56
N LEU A 323 12.83 -22.80 16.72
CA LEU A 323 11.91 -23.92 16.88
C LEU A 323 12.59 -25.27 16.58
N SER A 324 13.62 -25.31 15.72
CA SER A 324 14.44 -26.51 15.45
C SER A 324 15.25 -26.94 16.67
N ASN A 325 15.85 -26.02 17.44
CA ASN A 325 16.60 -26.42 18.64
C ASN A 325 15.70 -27.00 19.73
N ALA A 326 14.52 -26.42 19.94
CA ALA A 326 13.53 -26.96 20.89
C ALA A 326 12.89 -28.27 20.40
N TYR A 327 12.78 -28.48 19.09
CA TYR A 327 12.30 -29.72 18.48
C TYR A 327 13.38 -30.82 18.47
N GLU A 328 14.64 -30.49 18.14
CA GLU A 328 15.79 -31.39 18.23
C GLU A 328 16.05 -31.84 19.66
N GLN A 329 15.89 -30.95 20.64
CA GLN A 329 16.04 -31.29 22.06
C GLN A 329 14.91 -32.22 22.51
N ARG A 330 13.64 -31.95 22.11
CA ARG A 330 12.51 -32.86 22.36
C ARG A 330 12.66 -34.21 21.65
N VAL A 331 13.18 -34.23 20.42
CA VAL A 331 13.43 -35.46 19.66
C VAL A 331 14.59 -36.25 20.28
N ARG A 332 15.66 -35.60 20.77
CA ARG A 332 16.75 -36.25 21.51
C ARG A 332 16.28 -36.79 22.86
N GLU A 333 15.46 -36.07 23.60
CA GLU A 333 14.88 -36.56 24.86
C GLU A 333 13.99 -37.78 24.61
N ARG A 334 13.11 -37.72 23.60
CA ARG A 334 12.21 -38.83 23.23
C ARG A 334 12.96 -40.04 22.68
N LEU A 335 14.04 -39.83 21.93
CA LEU A 335 14.94 -40.89 21.46
C LEU A 335 15.83 -41.45 22.59
N GLY A 336 16.17 -40.64 23.58
CA GLY A 336 16.88 -41.05 24.79
C GLY A 336 16.02 -41.93 25.70
N GLU A 337 14.74 -41.59 25.86
CA GLU A 337 13.75 -42.40 26.59
C GLU A 337 13.47 -43.74 25.92
N LEU A 338 13.44 -43.77 24.58
CA LEU A 338 13.31 -45.01 23.81
C LEU A 338 14.57 -45.90 23.89
N ARG A 339 15.77 -45.32 23.91
CA ARG A 339 17.04 -46.04 24.08
C ARG A 339 17.30 -46.54 25.50
N ALA A 340 16.75 -45.88 26.51
CA ALA A 340 16.82 -46.34 27.91
C ALA A 340 15.94 -47.57 28.19
N ASN A 341 15.01 -47.90 27.28
CA ASN A 341 14.09 -49.05 27.38
C ASN A 341 14.52 -50.27 26.52
N GLU A 342 15.70 -50.27 25.90
CA GLU A 342 16.23 -51.45 25.20
C GLU A 342 17.25 -52.23 26.05
N PRO A 343 17.06 -53.55 26.26
CA PRO A 343 17.99 -54.36 27.04
C PRO A 343 19.21 -54.77 26.19
N GLY A 344 20.32 -54.07 26.41
CA GLY A 344 21.71 -54.56 26.37
C GLY A 344 22.30 -55.08 25.05
N GLN A 345 23.44 -54.51 24.65
CA GLN A 345 24.69 -55.27 24.44
C GLN A 345 25.89 -54.36 24.13
N SER A 346 27.06 -54.90 24.45
CA SER A 346 28.35 -54.27 24.71
C SER A 346 29.27 -54.11 23.49
N SER A 347 30.12 -53.07 23.57
CA SER A 347 31.54 -52.99 23.18
C SER A 347 32.00 -53.21 21.72
N SER A 348 32.71 -52.19 21.19
CA SER A 348 34.15 -52.21 20.80
C SER A 348 34.45 -51.42 19.51
N SER A 349 35.73 -51.13 19.32
CA SER A 349 36.36 -49.94 18.71
C SER A 349 36.92 -50.10 17.29
N SER A 350 37.12 -48.97 16.59
CA SER A 350 38.06 -48.70 15.44
C SER A 350 37.85 -49.51 14.14
N SER A 351 38.05 -49.05 12.91
CA SER A 351 38.86 -47.96 12.33
C SER A 351 38.45 -47.68 10.86
N SER A 352 38.67 -46.44 10.37
CA SER A 352 38.84 -45.99 8.97
C SER A 352 38.43 -46.88 7.78
N GLU A 353 37.46 -46.43 6.97
CA GLU A 353 37.57 -46.38 5.49
C GLU A 353 36.42 -45.57 4.87
N GLY A 354 36.76 -44.81 3.83
CA GLY A 354 36.00 -43.67 3.31
C GLY A 354 34.86 -43.99 2.34
N LEU A 355 34.10 -42.93 2.06
CA LEU A 355 32.88 -42.77 1.27
C LEU A 355 32.91 -43.37 -0.17
N ALA A 356 33.03 -44.69 -0.30
CA ALA A 356 33.00 -45.39 -1.59
C ALA A 356 31.65 -46.03 -1.96
N HIS A 357 30.59 -45.83 -1.15
CA HIS A 357 29.29 -46.50 -1.32
C HIS A 357 28.16 -45.57 -1.85
N VAL A 358 28.45 -44.30 -2.14
CA VAL A 358 27.40 -43.30 -2.43
C VAL A 358 27.20 -42.99 -3.92
N PHE A 359 28.18 -43.20 -4.81
CA PHE A 359 28.05 -42.78 -6.23
C PHE A 359 28.53 -43.84 -7.25
N PRO A 360 27.66 -44.78 -7.69
CA PRO A 360 28.04 -45.87 -8.60
C PRO A 360 28.16 -45.51 -10.10
N HIS A 361 27.90 -44.27 -10.51
CA HIS A 361 27.65 -43.90 -11.91
C HIS A 361 28.72 -43.00 -12.56
N LEU A 362 29.84 -42.71 -11.86
CA LEU A 362 30.94 -41.89 -12.38
C LEU A 362 32.17 -42.70 -12.85
N ALA A 363 32.06 -44.02 -12.99
CA ALA A 363 33.12 -44.85 -13.53
C ALA A 363 32.75 -45.39 -14.93
N HIS A 364 33.46 -44.90 -15.95
CA HIS A 364 33.49 -45.30 -17.37
C HIS A 364 32.50 -44.58 -18.31
N LYS A 365 32.89 -44.03 -19.47
CA LYS A 365 34.16 -44.02 -20.23
C LYS A 365 34.05 -42.94 -21.31
N SER A 366 35.11 -42.14 -21.50
CA SER A 366 35.46 -41.57 -22.81
C SER A 366 36.71 -42.32 -23.28
N ARG A 367 36.64 -42.91 -24.47
CA ARG A 367 37.82 -43.24 -25.29
C ARG A 367 37.77 -42.34 -26.51
#